data_AF-A0A441TZD7-F1
#
_entry.id   AF-A0A441TZD7-F1
#
_cell.length_a   1.000
_cell.length_b   1.000
_cell.length_c   1.000
_cell.angle_alpha   90.00
_cell.angle_beta   90.00
_cell.angle_gamma   90.00
#
_symmetry.space_group_name_H-M   'P 1'
#
loop_
_entity.id
_entity.type
_entity.pdbx_description
1 polymer ?
#
loop_
_entity_poly.entity_id
_entity_poly.type
_entity_poly.pdbx_seq_one_letter_code
_entity_poly.pdbx_strand_id
1 'polypeptide(L)'
;MARRHGLSNSLLFAWRKAHGEGRLGELASAVLVPAMIVPDQRKKPEPAGRRIEVVSVNGRRVTIEPEVDVEASFRIMRGLKTLR
;
A
#
# COMPACT_ATOMS: atom_id res chain seq x y z
N MET A 1 11.99 9.44 -20.40
CA MET A 1 12.01 8.92 -19.02
C MET A 1 10.87 7.94 -18.74
N ALA A 2 9.60 8.28 -18.90
CA ALA A 2 8.50 7.42 -18.42
C ALA A 2 8.34 6.02 -19.06
N ARG A 3 8.59 5.87 -20.38
CA ARG A 3 8.54 4.55 -21.05
C ARG A 3 9.54 3.55 -20.50
N ARG A 4 10.69 4.03 -20.01
CA ARG A 4 11.73 3.21 -19.37
C ARG A 4 11.26 2.59 -18.05
N HIS A 5 10.21 3.13 -17.45
CA HIS A 5 9.64 2.68 -16.18
C HIS A 5 8.26 2.01 -16.36
N GLY A 6 7.92 1.54 -17.56
CA GLY A 6 6.68 0.79 -17.82
C GLY A 6 5.40 1.63 -17.79
N LEU A 7 5.49 2.96 -17.68
CA LEU A 7 4.32 3.84 -17.71
C LEU A 7 3.86 4.06 -19.15
N SER A 8 2.58 3.77 -19.41
CA SER A 8 1.99 4.00 -20.73
C SER A 8 1.82 5.49 -21.02
N ASN A 9 2.00 5.88 -22.29
CA ASN A 9 1.81 7.27 -22.71
C ASN A 9 0.36 7.74 -22.49
N SER A 10 -0.63 6.85 -22.70
CA SER A 10 -2.05 7.17 -22.49
C SER A 10 -2.36 7.52 -21.03
N LEU A 11 -1.76 6.80 -20.07
CA LEU A 11 -1.91 7.09 -18.65
C LEU A 11 -1.34 8.47 -18.29
N LEU A 12 -0.17 8.82 -18.83
CA LEU A 12 0.43 10.15 -18.62
C LEU A 12 -0.42 11.28 -19.20
N PHE A 13 -0.97 11.11 -20.39
CA PHE A 13 -1.85 12.11 -20.99
C PHE A 13 -3.13 12.29 -20.18
N ALA A 14 -3.74 11.19 -19.73
CA ALA A 14 -4.92 11.24 -18.88
C ALA A 14 -4.65 11.98 -17.55
N TRP A 15 -3.51 11.70 -16.91
CA TRP A 15 -3.11 12.35 -15.67
C TRP A 15 -2.84 13.85 -15.84
N ARG A 16 -2.08 14.26 -16.88
CA ARG A 16 -1.82 15.68 -17.13
C ARG A 16 -3.10 16.46 -17.41
N LYS A 17 -4.02 15.86 -18.17
CA LYS A 17 -5.32 16.43 -18.47
C LYS A 17 -6.14 16.61 -17.18
N ALA A 18 -6.26 15.55 -16.37
CA ALA A 18 -6.97 15.61 -15.08
C ALA A 18 -6.35 16.62 -14.10
N HIS A 19 -5.01 16.76 -14.08
CA HIS A 19 -4.32 17.78 -13.29
C HIS A 19 -4.68 19.20 -13.76
N GLY A 20 -4.61 19.47 -15.07
CA GLY A 20 -4.97 20.79 -15.62
C GLY A 20 -6.44 21.15 -15.39
N GLU A 21 -7.31 20.16 -15.28
CA GLU A 21 -8.75 20.33 -15.02
C GLU A 21 -9.09 20.28 -13.52
N GLY A 22 -8.09 20.22 -12.63
CA GLY A 22 -8.30 20.21 -11.17
C GLY A 22 -9.01 18.95 -10.63
N ARG A 23 -9.07 17.87 -11.41
CA ARG A 23 -9.83 16.65 -11.08
C ARG A 23 -9.02 15.62 -10.29
N LEU A 24 -7.86 16.00 -9.75
CA LEU A 24 -7.02 15.10 -8.95
C LEU A 24 -7.39 15.07 -7.46
N GLY A 25 -8.57 15.57 -7.09
CA GLY A 25 -9.04 15.67 -5.71
C GLY A 25 -8.45 16.88 -4.99
N GLU A 26 -9.17 17.39 -3.98
CA GLU A 26 -8.62 18.42 -3.10
C GLU A 26 -7.52 17.78 -2.23
N LEU A 27 -6.30 18.27 -2.37
CA LEU A 27 -5.23 18.02 -1.41
C LEU A 27 -5.63 18.71 -0.10
N ALA A 28 -6.41 18.03 0.74
CA ALA A 28 -6.66 18.46 2.10
C ALA A 28 -5.30 18.52 2.83
N SER A 29 -4.69 19.71 2.87
CA SER A 29 -3.48 20.01 3.63
C SER A 29 -2.23 19.19 3.30
N ALA A 30 -1.98 18.84 2.03
CA ALA A 30 -0.72 18.18 1.69
C ALA A 30 0.41 19.20 1.54
N VAL A 31 1.20 19.32 2.60
CA VAL A 31 2.53 19.92 2.54
C VAL A 31 3.35 19.12 1.53
N LEU A 32 3.83 19.78 0.47
CA LEU A 32 4.76 19.17 -0.47
C LEU A 32 6.08 18.91 0.24
N VAL A 33 6.34 17.67 0.60
CA VAL A 33 7.64 17.24 1.14
C VAL A 33 8.56 16.79 0.01
N PRO A 34 9.85 17.18 0.00
CA PRO A 34 10.80 16.69 -0.99
C PRO A 34 10.93 15.16 -0.94
N ALA A 35 10.60 14.49 -2.05
CA ALA A 35 10.85 13.06 -2.21
C ALA A 35 12.20 12.83 -2.88
N MET A 36 13.09 12.08 -2.24
CA MET A 36 14.35 11.65 -2.85
C MET A 36 14.14 10.34 -3.60
N ILE A 37 14.45 10.33 -4.90
CA ILE A 37 14.46 9.09 -5.70
C ILE A 37 15.76 8.37 -5.41
N VAL A 38 15.71 7.41 -4.49
CA VAL A 38 16.82 6.50 -4.22
C VAL A 38 16.76 5.39 -5.27
N PRO A 39 17.87 5.06 -5.96
CA PRO A 39 17.91 3.89 -6.83
C PRO A 39 17.45 2.67 -6.05
N ASP A 40 16.57 1.88 -6.64
CA ASP A 40 16.08 0.66 -6.02
C ASP A 40 17.29 -0.24 -5.75
N GLN A 41 17.75 -0.27 -4.49
CA GLN A 41 18.64 -1.29 -4.04
C GLN A 41 17.82 -2.55 -4.21
N ARG A 42 18.13 -3.36 -5.23
CA ARG A 42 17.47 -4.64 -5.48
C ARG A 42 17.52 -5.43 -4.18
N LYS A 43 16.51 -5.26 -3.33
CA LYS A 43 16.26 -6.18 -2.24
C LYS A 43 16.02 -7.47 -2.98
N LYS A 44 16.86 -8.46 -2.70
CA LYS A 44 16.63 -9.83 -3.13
C LYS A 44 15.13 -10.06 -2.93
N PRO A 45 14.36 -10.44 -3.96
CA PRO A 45 12.92 -10.61 -3.78
C PRO A 45 12.77 -11.53 -2.59
N GLU A 46 12.23 -10.98 -1.50
CA GLU A 46 11.83 -11.81 -0.38
C GLU A 46 10.90 -12.85 -1.01
N PRO A 47 11.13 -14.15 -0.75
CA PRO A 47 10.30 -15.20 -1.35
C PRO A 47 8.86 -14.76 -1.12
N ALA A 48 8.08 -14.61 -2.20
CA ALA A 48 6.73 -14.04 -2.15
C ALA A 48 5.98 -14.67 -0.98
N GLY A 49 5.99 -13.96 0.14
CA GLY A 49 5.82 -14.57 1.43
C GLY A 49 4.35 -14.91 1.56
N ARG A 50 4.05 -16.09 2.12
CA ARG A 50 2.69 -16.54 2.49
C ARG A 50 2.09 -15.67 3.62
N ARG A 51 2.49 -14.41 3.70
CA ARG A 51 2.08 -13.42 4.68
C ARG A 51 0.67 -12.98 4.33
N ILE A 52 -0.25 -13.16 5.28
CA ILE A 52 -1.67 -12.88 5.07
C ILE A 52 -2.03 -11.62 5.84
N GLU A 53 -2.60 -10.64 5.15
CA GLU A 53 -3.23 -9.48 5.80
C GLU A 53 -4.71 -9.81 6.07
N VAL A 54 -5.12 -9.67 7.32
CA VAL A 54 -6.50 -9.86 7.77
C VAL A 54 -7.04 -8.53 8.24
N VAL A 55 -8.16 -8.12 7.65
CA VAL A 55 -8.90 -6.92 8.05
C VAL A 55 -10.16 -7.35 8.80
N SER A 56 -10.26 -6.92 10.06
CA SER A 56 -11.43 -7.14 10.91
C SER A 56 -12.58 -6.20 10.52
N VAL A 57 -13.80 -6.59 10.85
CA VAL A 57 -15.03 -5.80 10.62
C VAL A 57 -15.01 -4.42 11.30
N ASN A 58 -14.19 -4.23 12.34
CA ASN A 58 -13.97 -2.94 13.00
C ASN A 58 -12.82 -2.12 12.39
N GLY A 59 -12.37 -2.48 11.18
CA GLY A 59 -11.34 -1.76 10.43
C GLY A 59 -9.91 -2.01 10.91
N ARG A 60 -9.71 -2.82 11.96
CA ARG A 60 -8.38 -3.18 12.46
C ARG A 60 -7.71 -4.18 11.54
N ARG A 61 -6.40 -4.05 11.40
CA ARG A 61 -5.58 -4.87 10.50
C ARG A 61 -4.52 -5.61 11.28
N VAL A 62 -4.34 -6.88 10.95
CA VAL A 62 -3.22 -7.68 11.41
C VAL A 62 -2.57 -8.35 10.23
N THR A 63 -1.25 -8.44 10.30
CA THR A 63 -0.51 -9.28 9.39
C THR A 63 -0.01 -10.53 10.09
N ILE A 64 -0.23 -11.68 9.44
CA ILE A 64 0.14 -13.00 9.93
C ILE A 64 1.34 -13.49 9.11
N GLU A 65 2.44 -13.79 9.80
CA GLU A 65 3.60 -14.45 9.18
C GLU A 65 3.36 -15.97 9.06
N PRO A 66 3.98 -16.65 8.08
CA PRO A 66 3.74 -18.07 7.80
C PRO A 66 4.02 -19.01 8.98
N GLU A 67 4.92 -18.61 9.89
CA GLU A 67 5.37 -19.40 11.04
C GLU A 67 4.49 -19.22 12.28
N VAL A 68 3.44 -18.38 12.20
CA VAL A 68 2.54 -18.11 13.33
C VAL A 68 1.61 -19.30 13.56
N ASP A 69 1.53 -19.73 14.81
CA ASP A 69 0.61 -20.76 15.25
C ASP A 69 -0.86 -20.40 14.96
N VAL A 70 -1.63 -21.39 14.50
CA VAL A 70 -3.04 -21.21 14.09
C VAL A 70 -3.90 -20.80 15.29
N GLU A 71 -3.67 -21.40 16.46
CA GLU A 71 -4.44 -21.10 17.66
C GLU A 71 -4.11 -19.71 18.19
N ALA A 72 -2.85 -19.29 18.15
CA ALA A 72 -2.45 -17.91 18.44
C ALA A 72 -3.16 -16.90 17.51
N SER A 73 -3.28 -17.23 16.22
CA SER A 73 -3.98 -16.39 15.25
C SER A 73 -5.46 -16.20 15.61
N PHE A 74 -6.15 -17.28 15.99
CA PHE A 74 -7.56 -17.19 16.42
C PHE A 74 -7.75 -16.38 17.69
N ARG A 75 -6.86 -16.52 18.69
CA ARG A 75 -6.93 -15.73 19.93
C ARG A 75 -6.79 -14.24 19.64
N ILE A 76 -5.82 -13.86 18.79
CA ILE A 76 -5.61 -12.48 18.37
C ILE A 76 -6.83 -11.94 17.63
N MET A 77 -7.36 -12.68 16.64
CA MET A 77 -8.55 -12.28 15.90
C MET A 77 -9.77 -12.07 16.80
N ARG A 78 -9.97 -12.93 17.80
CA ARG A 78 -11.05 -12.77 18.79
C ARG A 78 -10.86 -11.51 19.63
N GLY A 79 -9.65 -11.25 20.13
CA GLY A 79 -9.35 -10.04 20.89
C GLY A 79 -9.52 -8.77 20.05
N LEU A 80 -9.11 -8.78 18.79
CA LEU A 80 -9.26 -7.62 17.91
C LEU A 80 -10.73 -7.25 17.68
N LYS A 81 -11.64 -8.22 17.67
CA LYS A 81 -13.08 -7.99 17.53
C LYS A 81 -13.70 -7.32 18.75
N THR A 82 -13.17 -7.55 19.96
CA THR A 82 -13.75 -7.03 21.21
C THR A 82 -13.26 -5.64 21.59
N LEU A 83 -12.19 -5.17 20.96
CA LEU A 83 -11.65 -3.84 21.20
C LEU A 83 -12.53 -2.78 20.53
N ARG A 84 -13.05 -1.87 21.35
CA ARG A 84 -13.89 -0.73 20.97
C ARG A 84 -13.08 0.42 20.39
#